data_AF-A0A356QPF2-F1
#
_entry.id   AF-A0A356QPF2-F1
#
_cell.length_a   1.000
_cell.length_b   1.000
_cell.length_c   1.000
_cell.angle_alpha   90.00
_cell.angle_beta   90.00
_cell.angle_gamma   90.00
#
_symmetry.space_group_name_H-M   'P 1'
#
loop_
_entity.id
_entity.type
_entity.pdbx_description
1 polymer ?
#
loop_
_entity_poly.entity_id
_entity_poly.type
_entity_poly.pdbx_seq_one_letter_code
_entity_poly.pdbx_strand_id
1 'polypeptide(L)'
;SVILEGADPTDAFVSNHYNSIDELPEGARIGTASLRRGLQIREARPDLQILNLRGNVQTRLGKLDDGEFDAIILATSGLQRLGLDARIAQALPPEICLPACGQGALGIECRLHDPELIALLAPLDDQDTATRVRAERAMNTRLEGGCQVPIAGHAVLDKANDTLWLRGLVGNPEGTEVLRAEGRGSIHEPEALGIRIAEELLDQGAGDILAEVYGRNV
;
A
#
# COMPACT_ATOMS: atom_id res chain seq x y z
N SER A 1 -12.71 -17.05 -6.82
CA SER A 1 -11.46 -16.49 -6.27
C SER A 1 -11.55 -16.54 -4.75
N VAL A 2 -10.41 -16.55 -4.07
CA VAL A 2 -10.33 -16.50 -2.60
C VAL A 2 -9.24 -15.53 -2.18
N ILE A 3 -9.38 -14.96 -0.98
CA ILE A 3 -8.40 -14.10 -0.34
C ILE A 3 -7.87 -14.83 0.89
N LEU A 4 -6.59 -15.16 0.87
CA LEU A 4 -5.95 -15.90 1.96
C LEU A 4 -5.72 -14.99 3.18
N GLU A 5 -5.41 -15.62 4.31
CA GLU A 5 -4.95 -14.94 5.52
C GLU A 5 -3.87 -13.90 5.21
N GLY A 6 -4.11 -12.66 5.62
CA GLY A 6 -3.22 -11.53 5.37
C GLY A 6 -1.96 -11.58 6.22
N ALA A 7 -0.82 -11.25 5.60
CA ALA A 7 0.42 -10.94 6.32
C ALA A 7 0.45 -9.45 6.74
N ASP A 8 1.56 -9.03 7.36
CA ASP A 8 1.78 -7.64 7.75
C ASP A 8 1.61 -6.68 6.54
N PRO A 9 0.63 -5.74 6.59
CA PRO A 9 0.34 -4.86 5.48
C PRO A 9 1.29 -3.66 5.40
N THR A 10 2.22 -3.48 6.35
CA THR A 10 3.10 -2.31 6.40
C THR A 10 4.14 -2.28 5.28
N ASP A 11 4.66 -1.09 5.02
CA ASP A 11 5.91 -0.92 4.28
C ASP A 11 7.10 -1.06 5.24
N ALA A 12 8.20 -1.63 4.76
CA ALA A 12 9.44 -1.78 5.51
C ALA A 12 10.47 -0.76 5.04
N PHE A 13 11.02 -0.02 5.99
CA PHE A 13 12.28 0.71 5.85
C PHE A 13 13.45 -0.27 5.99
N VAL A 14 14.31 -0.27 4.98
CA VAL A 14 15.47 -1.17 4.88
C VAL A 14 16.71 -0.31 4.69
N SER A 15 17.65 -0.38 5.61
CA SER A 15 18.94 0.30 5.54
C SER A 15 20.03 -0.56 6.18
N ASN A 16 21.27 -0.38 5.72
CA ASN A 16 22.45 -1.01 6.30
C ASN A 16 23.06 -0.20 7.45
N HIS A 17 22.69 1.09 7.57
CA HIS A 17 23.39 2.04 8.44
C HIS A 17 22.47 2.76 9.43
N TYR A 18 21.15 2.78 9.17
CA TYR A 18 20.17 3.51 9.98
C TYR A 18 19.06 2.56 10.44
N ASN A 19 18.55 2.75 11.65
CA ASN A 19 17.51 1.88 12.21
C ASN A 19 16.10 2.40 11.92
N SER A 20 15.96 3.67 11.57
CA SER A 20 14.66 4.28 11.27
C SER A 20 14.78 5.37 10.21
N ILE A 21 13.64 5.72 9.61
CA ILE A 21 13.57 6.82 8.64
C ILE A 21 13.94 8.17 9.29
N ASP A 22 13.70 8.34 10.58
CA ASP A 22 13.99 9.56 11.32
C ASP A 22 15.50 9.79 11.52
N GLU A 23 16.29 8.71 11.55
CA GLU A 23 17.75 8.77 11.67
C GLU A 23 18.47 9.20 10.38
N LEU A 24 17.78 9.23 9.24
CA LEU A 24 18.38 9.61 7.97
C LEU A 24 18.83 11.08 7.99
N PRO A 25 20.07 11.38 7.54
CA PRO A 25 20.53 12.76 7.40
C PRO A 25 19.79 13.47 6.27
N GLU A 26 19.81 14.81 6.31
CA GLU A 26 19.31 15.66 5.24
C GLU A 26 19.96 15.28 3.89
N GLY A 27 19.13 15.18 2.84
CA GLY A 27 19.57 14.81 1.50
C GLY A 27 19.81 13.31 1.29
N ALA A 28 19.54 12.44 2.28
CA ALA A 28 19.71 11.00 2.10
C ALA A 28 18.82 10.42 0.97
N ARG A 29 19.34 9.41 0.29
CA ARG A 29 18.78 8.80 -0.92
C ARG A 29 17.94 7.58 -0.55
N ILE A 30 16.64 7.65 -0.84
CA ILE A 30 15.70 6.54 -0.65
C ILE A 30 15.32 5.93 -1.99
N GLY A 31 15.50 4.62 -2.13
CA GLY A 31 15.11 3.86 -3.32
C GLY A 31 13.68 3.35 -3.27
N THR A 32 12.81 3.83 -4.17
CA THR A 32 11.49 3.25 -4.45
C THR A 32 10.96 3.68 -5.83
N ALA A 33 10.34 2.76 -6.57
CA ALA A 33 9.61 3.07 -7.80
C ALA A 33 8.11 3.37 -7.57
N SER A 34 7.62 3.24 -6.34
CA SER A 34 6.21 3.46 -6.00
C SER A 34 5.95 4.95 -5.77
N LEU A 35 5.06 5.54 -6.57
CA LEU A 35 4.59 6.91 -6.36
C LEU A 35 3.93 7.08 -4.99
N ARG A 36 3.09 6.11 -4.58
CA ARG A 36 2.45 6.04 -3.26
C ARG A 36 3.46 6.15 -2.10
N ARG A 37 4.56 5.39 -2.15
CA ARG A 37 5.59 5.44 -1.10
C ARG A 37 6.35 6.75 -1.17
N GLY A 38 6.77 7.14 -2.37
CA GLY A 38 7.58 8.33 -2.60
C GLY A 38 6.89 9.61 -2.12
N LEU A 39 5.61 9.80 -2.46
CA LEU A 39 4.88 11.01 -2.07
C LEU A 39 4.73 11.12 -0.55
N GLN A 40 4.41 10.03 0.15
CA GLN A 40 4.16 10.05 1.60
C GLN A 40 5.46 10.33 2.36
N ILE A 41 6.57 9.80 1.86
CA ILE A 41 7.88 10.09 2.43
C ILE A 41 8.29 11.53 2.13
N ARG A 42 8.05 12.05 0.92
CA ARG A 42 8.33 13.47 0.59
C ARG A 42 7.51 14.42 1.45
N GLU A 43 6.26 14.09 1.72
CA GLU A 43 5.39 14.87 2.60
C GLU A 43 5.94 14.91 4.04
N ALA A 44 6.35 13.75 4.58
CA ALA A 44 6.86 13.65 5.94
C ALA A 44 8.30 14.22 6.10
N ARG A 45 9.14 14.04 5.07
CA ARG A 45 10.57 14.36 5.06
C ARG A 45 10.97 14.94 3.69
N PRO A 46 10.64 16.21 3.42
CA PRO A 46 10.89 16.85 2.12
C PRO A 46 12.38 17.04 1.81
N ASP A 47 13.23 16.90 2.82
CA ASP A 47 14.69 16.93 2.71
C ASP A 47 15.30 15.67 2.06
N LEU A 48 14.55 14.57 1.98
CA LEU A 48 15.03 13.29 1.47
C LEU A 48 14.91 13.19 -0.06
N GLN A 49 15.90 12.55 -0.68
CA GLN A 49 15.95 12.33 -2.12
C GLN A 49 15.31 10.98 -2.49
N ILE A 50 14.08 11.01 -3.00
CA ILE A 50 13.43 9.79 -3.49
C ILE A 50 13.89 9.49 -4.92
N LEU A 51 14.60 8.38 -5.07
CA LEU A 51 15.20 7.90 -6.31
C LEU A 51 14.52 6.60 -6.79
N ASN A 52 14.43 6.43 -8.11
CA ASN A 52 13.74 5.29 -8.71
C ASN A 52 14.55 3.99 -8.51
N LEU A 53 13.89 2.96 -7.98
CA LEU A 53 14.49 1.64 -7.75
C LEU A 53 13.59 0.53 -8.30
N ARG A 54 14.08 -0.16 -9.34
CA ARG A 54 13.40 -1.29 -10.00
C ARG A 54 14.23 -2.57 -9.89
N GLY A 55 13.59 -3.70 -10.18
CA GLY A 55 14.16 -5.05 -10.04
C GLY A 55 13.34 -5.92 -9.08
N ASN A 56 13.71 -7.19 -8.96
CA ASN A 56 13.17 -8.06 -7.89
C ASN A 56 13.77 -7.68 -6.53
N VAL A 57 13.32 -8.32 -5.44
CA VAL A 57 13.76 -7.98 -4.08
C VAL A 57 15.28 -8.11 -3.93
N GLN A 58 15.88 -9.18 -4.46
CA GLN A 58 17.31 -9.46 -4.34
C GLN A 58 18.17 -8.43 -5.06
N THR A 59 17.81 -8.04 -6.29
CA THR A 59 18.53 -6.99 -7.02
C THR A 59 18.45 -5.65 -6.30
N ARG A 60 17.29 -5.33 -5.71
CA ARG A 60 17.13 -4.09 -4.95
C ARG A 60 17.97 -4.06 -3.68
N LEU A 61 18.02 -5.18 -2.96
CA LEU A 61 18.89 -5.32 -1.78
C LEU A 61 20.37 -5.25 -2.16
N GLY A 62 20.77 -5.87 -3.27
CA GLY A 62 22.15 -5.76 -3.77
C GLY A 62 22.56 -4.30 -4.03
N LYS A 63 21.69 -3.50 -4.68
CA LYS A 63 21.95 -2.07 -4.89
C LYS A 63 22.06 -1.26 -3.60
N LEU A 64 21.27 -1.61 -2.58
CA LEU A 64 21.41 -1.03 -1.24
C LEU A 64 22.77 -1.39 -0.64
N ASP A 65 23.18 -2.66 -0.73
CA ASP A 65 24.46 -3.14 -0.21
C ASP A 65 25.66 -2.52 -0.93
N ASP A 66 25.53 -2.23 -2.22
CA ASP A 66 26.52 -1.55 -3.04
C ASP A 66 26.61 -0.03 -2.75
N GLY A 67 25.76 0.51 -1.87
CA GLY A 67 25.78 1.91 -1.46
C GLY A 67 25.13 2.88 -2.46
N GLU A 68 24.36 2.39 -3.43
CA GLU A 68 23.61 3.24 -4.37
C GLU A 68 22.51 4.06 -3.65
N PHE A 69 22.02 3.56 -2.52
CA PHE A 69 20.98 4.18 -1.70
C PHE A 69 21.37 4.13 -0.22
N ASP A 70 20.87 5.09 0.55
CA ASP A 70 21.06 5.11 2.01
C ASP A 70 19.96 4.30 2.71
N ALA A 71 18.79 4.18 2.07
CA ALA A 71 17.73 3.24 2.42
C ALA A 71 16.87 2.88 1.20
N ILE A 72 16.08 1.80 1.30
CA ILE A 72 15.05 1.44 0.32
C ILE A 72 13.75 1.09 1.03
N ILE A 73 12.63 1.19 0.31
CA ILE A 73 11.31 0.85 0.85
C ILE A 73 10.73 -0.37 0.14
N LEU A 74 10.44 -1.41 0.92
CA LEU A 74 9.84 -2.67 0.45
C LEU A 74 8.53 -2.94 1.20
N ALA A 75 7.79 -3.98 0.81
CA ALA A 75 6.64 -4.43 1.60
C ALA A 75 7.15 -5.37 2.70
N THR A 76 6.71 -5.19 3.94
CA THR A 76 7.09 -6.03 5.09
C THR A 76 6.80 -7.50 4.81
N SER A 77 5.57 -7.80 4.36
CA SER A 77 5.17 -9.16 3.98
C SER A 77 6.06 -9.80 2.91
N GLY A 78 6.60 -8.99 1.99
CA GLY A 78 7.45 -9.48 0.90
C GLY A 78 8.82 -9.97 1.41
N LEU A 79 9.38 -9.27 2.40
CA LEU A 79 10.63 -9.67 3.04
C LEU A 79 10.43 -10.89 3.94
N GLN A 80 9.38 -10.90 4.76
CA GLN A 80 9.05 -12.02 5.65
C GLN A 80 8.84 -13.34 4.88
N ARG A 81 8.10 -13.30 3.77
CA ARG A 81 7.89 -14.48 2.90
C ARG A 81 9.18 -15.05 2.31
N LEU A 82 10.23 -14.23 2.20
CA LEU A 82 11.54 -14.64 1.71
C LEU A 82 12.51 -15.00 2.86
N GLY A 83 12.06 -14.96 4.12
CA GLY A 83 12.91 -15.17 5.30
C GLY A 83 13.95 -14.08 5.50
N LEU A 84 13.65 -12.84 5.09
CA LEU A 84 14.54 -11.69 5.13
C LEU A 84 14.18 -10.71 6.24
N ASP A 85 13.61 -11.19 7.34
CA ASP A 85 13.16 -10.39 8.48
C ASP A 85 14.26 -9.48 9.04
N ALA A 86 15.50 -9.97 9.07
CA ALA A 86 16.67 -9.22 9.53
C ALA A 86 17.01 -7.98 8.67
N ARG A 87 16.41 -7.84 7.48
CA ARG A 87 16.55 -6.65 6.63
C ARG A 87 15.58 -5.52 7.02
N ILE A 88 14.55 -5.82 7.80
CA ILE A 88 13.56 -4.83 8.21
C ILE A 88 14.16 -4.03 9.38
N ALA A 89 14.67 -2.83 9.08
CA ALA A 89 15.16 -1.92 10.13
C ALA A 89 13.97 -1.31 10.89
N GLN A 90 12.91 -0.94 10.17
CA GLN A 90 11.67 -0.44 10.76
C GLN A 90 10.47 -0.83 9.88
N ALA A 91 9.43 -1.40 10.49
CA ALA A 91 8.11 -1.45 9.88
C ALA A 91 7.47 -0.06 9.99
N LEU A 92 7.15 0.57 8.85
CA LEU A 92 6.58 1.90 8.81
C LEU A 92 5.11 1.85 9.24
N PRO A 93 4.72 2.62 10.28
CA PRO A 93 3.33 2.67 10.70
C PRO A 93 2.47 3.29 9.59
N PRO A 94 1.18 2.89 9.46
CA PRO A 94 0.27 3.43 8.45
C PRO A 94 0.09 4.95 8.49
N GLU A 95 0.41 5.58 9.62
CA GLU A 95 0.41 7.03 9.81
C GLU A 95 1.57 7.72 9.08
N ILE A 96 2.69 7.03 8.87
CA ILE A 96 3.84 7.51 8.08
C ILE A 96 3.72 7.09 6.62
N CYS A 97 3.36 5.82 6.37
CA CYS A 97 3.22 5.29 5.01
C CYS A 97 1.99 4.39 4.94
N LEU A 98 0.86 4.99 4.54
CA LEU A 98 -0.40 4.28 4.36
C LEU A 98 -0.22 3.19 3.28
N PRO A 99 -0.54 1.92 3.59
CA PRO A 99 -0.35 0.80 2.67
C PRO A 99 -1.06 0.94 1.32
N ALA A 100 -0.58 0.18 0.33
CA ALA A 100 -1.35 -0.07 -0.88
C ALA A 100 -2.57 -0.95 -0.55
N CYS A 101 -3.66 -0.78 -1.31
CA CYS A 101 -4.84 -1.63 -1.19
C CYS A 101 -4.45 -3.11 -1.36
N GLY A 102 -4.81 -3.95 -0.38
CA GLY A 102 -4.51 -5.37 -0.34
C GLY A 102 -3.05 -5.73 -0.07
N GLN A 103 -2.20 -4.78 0.36
CA GLN A 103 -0.82 -5.09 0.73
C GLN A 103 -0.80 -6.15 1.85
N GLY A 104 0.05 -7.16 1.70
CA GLY A 104 0.12 -8.29 2.64
C GLY A 104 -0.87 -9.43 2.34
N ALA A 105 -1.96 -9.19 1.61
CA ALA A 105 -2.90 -10.25 1.21
C ALA A 105 -2.42 -11.02 -0.03
N LEU A 106 -2.90 -12.25 -0.18
CA LEU A 106 -2.75 -13.05 -1.41
C LEU A 106 -4.15 -13.40 -1.94
N GLY A 107 -4.39 -13.07 -3.20
CA GLY A 107 -5.61 -13.46 -3.91
C GLY A 107 -5.32 -14.59 -4.89
N ILE A 108 -6.19 -15.61 -4.92
CA ILE A 108 -6.17 -16.65 -5.95
C ILE A 108 -7.33 -16.38 -6.91
N GLU A 109 -7.00 -16.09 -8.17
CA GLU A 109 -7.99 -15.93 -9.23
C GLU A 109 -8.30 -17.29 -9.89
N CYS A 110 -9.58 -17.52 -10.17
CA CYS A 110 -10.03 -18.72 -10.86
C CYS A 110 -11.21 -18.38 -11.77
N ARG A 111 -11.52 -19.28 -12.73
CA ARG A 111 -12.71 -19.14 -13.57
C ARG A 111 -13.97 -19.22 -12.71
N LEU A 112 -14.98 -18.39 -13.02
CA LEU A 112 -16.26 -18.38 -12.30
C LEU A 112 -17.09 -19.65 -12.55
N HIS A 113 -16.93 -20.28 -13.72
CA HIS A 113 -17.68 -21.47 -14.12
C HIS A 113 -16.95 -22.79 -13.81
N ASP A 114 -16.12 -22.81 -12.76
CA ASP A 114 -15.32 -23.96 -12.35
C ASP A 114 -15.65 -24.34 -10.89
N PRO A 115 -16.80 -24.98 -10.64
CA PRO A 115 -17.29 -25.23 -9.28
C PRO A 115 -16.40 -26.19 -8.49
N GLU A 116 -15.70 -27.09 -9.18
CA GLU A 116 -14.73 -28.01 -8.56
C GLU A 116 -13.55 -27.22 -7.99
N LEU A 117 -12.94 -26.35 -8.78
CA LEU A 117 -11.84 -25.50 -8.31
C LEU A 117 -12.30 -24.53 -7.20
N ILE A 118 -13.51 -23.97 -7.31
CA ILE A 118 -14.08 -23.11 -6.26
C ILE A 118 -14.20 -23.86 -4.94
N ALA A 119 -14.71 -25.10 -4.97
CA ALA A 119 -14.83 -25.93 -3.77
C ALA A 119 -13.46 -26.27 -3.15
N LEU A 120 -12.44 -26.51 -3.98
CA LEU A 120 -11.07 -26.76 -3.53
C LEU A 120 -10.42 -25.54 -2.87
N LEU A 121 -10.73 -24.34 -3.35
CA LEU A 121 -10.17 -23.09 -2.84
C LEU A 121 -10.89 -22.57 -1.59
N ALA A 122 -12.16 -22.90 -1.40
CA ALA A 122 -12.99 -22.37 -0.31
C ALA A 122 -12.36 -22.46 1.11
N PRO A 123 -11.66 -23.54 1.50
CA PRO A 123 -11.02 -23.61 2.81
C PRO A 123 -9.86 -22.64 3.03
N LEU A 124 -9.32 -22.06 1.96
CA LEU A 124 -8.21 -21.10 2.01
C LEU A 124 -8.69 -19.64 2.18
N ASP A 125 -10.00 -19.40 2.06
CA ASP A 125 -10.57 -18.06 2.13
C ASP A 125 -10.67 -17.56 3.57
N ASP A 126 -9.99 -16.45 3.86
CA ASP A 126 -10.06 -15.77 5.14
C ASP A 126 -11.03 -14.59 5.05
N GLN A 127 -12.17 -14.72 5.74
CA GLN A 127 -13.27 -13.73 5.66
C GLN A 127 -12.86 -12.35 6.19
N ASP A 128 -11.94 -12.29 7.16
CA ASP A 128 -11.51 -11.02 7.75
C ASP A 128 -10.66 -10.22 6.78
N THR A 129 -9.67 -10.88 6.18
CA THR A 129 -8.82 -10.29 5.15
C THR A 129 -9.65 -9.97 3.92
N ALA A 130 -10.56 -10.87 3.51
CA ALA A 130 -11.48 -10.60 2.41
C ALA A 130 -12.33 -9.34 2.66
N THR A 131 -12.85 -9.15 3.86
CA THR A 131 -13.67 -7.98 4.22
C THR A 131 -12.88 -6.67 4.15
N ARG A 132 -11.66 -6.64 4.74
CA ARG A 132 -10.76 -5.48 4.64
C ARG A 132 -10.42 -5.15 3.19
N VAL A 133 -9.98 -6.17 2.44
CA VAL A 133 -9.55 -6.02 1.04
C VAL A 133 -10.70 -5.61 0.14
N ARG A 134 -11.94 -6.05 0.39
CA ARG A 134 -13.12 -5.62 -0.39
C ARG A 134 -13.38 -4.12 -0.26
N ALA A 135 -13.25 -3.55 0.93
CA ALA A 135 -13.37 -2.10 1.12
C ALA A 135 -12.23 -1.32 0.42
N GLU A 136 -10.99 -1.75 0.63
CA GLU A 136 -9.81 -1.13 0.00
C GLU A 136 -9.91 -1.19 -1.54
N ARG A 137 -10.29 -2.35 -2.09
CA ARG A 137 -10.47 -2.53 -3.54
C ARG A 137 -11.63 -1.71 -4.09
N ALA A 138 -12.76 -1.64 -3.41
CA ALA A 138 -13.89 -0.83 -3.85
C ALA A 138 -13.52 0.65 -3.97
N MET A 139 -12.76 1.17 -2.99
CA MET A 139 -12.21 2.52 -3.06
C MET A 139 -11.26 2.69 -4.25
N ASN A 140 -10.27 1.81 -4.39
CA ASN A 140 -9.29 1.90 -5.48
C ASN A 140 -9.94 1.75 -6.87
N THR A 141 -10.94 0.88 -7.02
CA THR A 141 -11.69 0.72 -8.26
C THR A 141 -12.50 1.97 -8.58
N ARG A 142 -13.15 2.60 -7.59
CA ARG A 142 -13.91 3.83 -7.78
C ARG A 142 -13.03 5.03 -8.17
N LEU A 143 -11.78 5.05 -7.73
CA LEU A 143 -10.74 6.01 -8.13
C LEU A 143 -10.04 5.63 -9.44
N GLU A 144 -10.46 4.55 -10.11
CA GLU A 144 -9.82 4.02 -11.32
C GLU A 144 -8.31 3.77 -11.14
N GLY A 145 -7.91 3.34 -9.94
CA GLY A 145 -6.50 3.18 -9.56
C GLY A 145 -5.82 1.94 -10.14
N GLY A 146 -4.57 2.08 -10.57
CA GLY A 146 -3.69 0.99 -11.03
C GLY A 146 -2.48 0.70 -10.12
N CYS A 147 -1.50 -0.07 -10.60
CA CYS A 147 -0.26 -0.33 -9.83
C CYS A 147 0.70 0.87 -9.79
N GLN A 148 0.50 1.86 -10.67
CA GLN A 148 1.40 3.00 -10.88
C GLN A 148 0.75 4.34 -10.49
N VAL A 149 -0.24 4.32 -9.60
CA VAL A 149 -0.93 5.53 -9.14
C VAL A 149 -0.56 5.88 -7.71
N PRO A 150 -0.59 7.17 -7.33
CA PRO A 150 -0.31 7.64 -5.99
C PRO A 150 -1.51 7.46 -5.04
N ILE A 151 -2.09 6.25 -5.01
CA ILE A 151 -3.24 5.92 -4.16
C ILE A 151 -2.78 4.97 -3.05
N ALA A 152 -3.20 5.24 -1.81
CA ALA A 152 -3.09 4.34 -0.67
C ALA A 152 -4.47 4.06 -0.08
N GLY A 153 -4.63 2.87 0.49
CA GLY A 153 -5.88 2.43 1.09
C GLY A 153 -5.63 1.31 2.07
N HIS A 154 -6.07 1.49 3.31
CA HIS A 154 -5.88 0.49 4.35
C HIS A 154 -7.08 0.43 5.30
N ALA A 155 -7.64 -0.77 5.44
CA ALA A 155 -8.76 -1.06 6.31
C ALA A 155 -8.33 -1.86 7.55
N VAL A 156 -8.82 -1.46 8.71
CA VAL A 156 -8.63 -2.14 10.00
C VAL A 156 -9.99 -2.65 10.48
N LEU A 157 -10.03 -3.92 10.85
CA LEU A 157 -11.23 -4.60 11.30
C LEU A 157 -11.32 -4.55 12.83
N ASP A 158 -12.45 -4.06 13.35
CA ASP A 158 -12.84 -4.19 14.76
C ASP A 158 -14.02 -5.16 14.85
N LYS A 159 -13.69 -6.42 15.10
CA LYS A 159 -14.67 -7.50 15.23
C LYS A 159 -15.57 -7.38 16.45
N ALA A 160 -15.11 -6.73 17.52
CA ALA A 160 -15.91 -6.63 18.73
C ALA A 160 -17.13 -5.73 18.52
N ASN A 161 -17.04 -4.80 17.57
CA ASN A 161 -18.05 -3.81 17.27
C ASN A 161 -18.62 -3.92 15.84
N ASP A 162 -18.34 -5.04 15.13
CA ASP A 162 -18.72 -5.25 13.73
C ASP A 162 -18.43 -4.04 12.82
N THR A 163 -17.28 -3.40 13.08
CA THR A 163 -16.91 -2.14 12.44
C THR A 163 -15.63 -2.29 11.62
N LEU A 164 -15.62 -1.71 10.43
CA LEU A 164 -14.46 -1.55 9.58
C LEU A 164 -14.07 -0.07 9.54
N TRP A 165 -12.79 0.23 9.79
CA TRP A 165 -12.23 1.57 9.61
C TRP A 165 -11.36 1.58 8.37
N LEU A 166 -11.74 2.35 7.35
CA LEU A 166 -10.98 2.54 6.12
C LEU A 166 -10.36 3.92 6.12
N ARG A 167 -9.06 3.98 5.79
CA ARG A 167 -8.34 5.21 5.44
C ARG A 167 -7.94 5.16 3.98
N GLY A 168 -8.12 6.27 3.27
CA GLY A 168 -7.74 6.46 1.88
C GLY A 168 -6.88 7.72 1.72
N LEU A 169 -5.99 7.69 0.74
CA LEU A 169 -5.12 8.82 0.39
C LEU A 169 -4.88 8.86 -1.11
N VAL A 170 -4.90 10.07 -1.67
CA VAL A 170 -4.47 10.38 -3.04
C VAL A 170 -3.56 11.61 -2.96
N GLY A 171 -2.41 11.59 -3.63
CA GLY A 171 -1.54 12.77 -3.66
C GLY A 171 -0.78 12.91 -4.97
N ASN A 172 -0.20 14.08 -5.19
CA ASN A 172 0.69 14.25 -6.34
C ASN A 172 2.05 13.54 -6.09
N PRO A 173 2.76 13.11 -7.14
CA PRO A 173 4.07 12.46 -6.99
C PRO A 173 5.07 13.25 -6.17
N GLU A 174 5.00 14.57 -6.22
CA GLU A 174 5.89 15.49 -5.52
C GLU A 174 5.61 15.56 -4.00
N GLY A 175 4.45 15.10 -3.53
CA GLY A 175 4.06 15.12 -2.11
C GLY A 175 3.67 16.51 -1.58
N THR A 176 3.43 17.48 -2.47
CA THR A 176 3.02 18.84 -2.09
C THR A 176 1.51 18.98 -1.93
N GLU A 177 0.75 18.06 -2.52
CA GLU A 177 -0.70 17.98 -2.39
C GLU A 177 -1.10 16.55 -2.06
N VAL A 178 -1.71 16.36 -0.89
CA VAL A 178 -2.08 15.05 -0.36
C VAL A 178 -3.48 15.12 0.26
N LEU A 179 -4.43 14.51 -0.42
CA LEU A 179 -5.83 14.38 -0.01
C LEU A 179 -5.99 13.13 0.84
N ARG A 180 -6.76 13.25 1.93
CA ARG A 180 -7.05 12.15 2.85
C ARG A 180 -8.54 12.07 3.12
N ALA A 181 -9.04 10.86 3.25
CA ALA A 181 -10.39 10.59 3.72
C ALA A 181 -10.36 9.34 4.61
N GLU A 182 -11.22 9.31 5.62
CA GLU A 182 -11.36 8.15 6.48
C GLU A 182 -12.79 8.00 6.97
N GLY A 183 -13.18 6.76 7.23
CA GLY A 183 -14.54 6.50 7.70
C GLY A 183 -14.66 5.13 8.34
N ARG A 184 -15.68 5.02 9.18
CA ARG A 184 -16.09 3.77 9.81
C ARG A 184 -17.43 3.32 9.22
N GLY A 185 -17.59 2.01 9.05
CA GLY A 185 -18.80 1.41 8.51
C GLY A 185 -18.96 -0.04 8.98
N SER A 186 -20.12 -0.62 8.68
CA SER A 186 -20.40 -2.02 9.00
C SER A 186 -19.49 -2.96 8.21
N ILE A 187 -19.02 -4.03 8.85
CA ILE A 187 -18.24 -5.09 8.18
C ILE A 187 -19.07 -5.86 7.14
N HIS A 188 -20.39 -5.69 7.15
CA HIS A 188 -21.31 -6.31 6.19
C HIS A 188 -21.45 -5.51 4.89
N GLU A 189 -20.99 -4.26 4.87
CA GLU A 189 -21.06 -3.37 3.70
C GLU A 189 -19.68 -2.77 3.35
N PRO A 190 -18.61 -3.58 3.23
CA PRO A 190 -17.25 -3.07 3.05
C PRO A 190 -17.11 -2.29 1.72
N GLU A 191 -17.77 -2.74 0.65
CA GLU A 191 -17.73 -2.07 -0.65
C GLU A 191 -18.38 -0.68 -0.60
N ALA A 192 -19.48 -0.53 0.14
CA ALA A 192 -20.16 0.76 0.31
C ALA A 192 -19.27 1.76 1.06
N LEU A 193 -18.55 1.30 2.10
CA LEU A 193 -17.54 2.12 2.78
C LEU A 193 -16.43 2.55 1.80
N GLY A 194 -15.91 1.62 1.00
CA GLY A 194 -14.88 1.91 0.01
C GLY A 194 -15.29 2.96 -1.02
N ILE A 195 -16.48 2.82 -1.59
CA ILE A 195 -17.03 3.78 -2.56
C ILE A 195 -17.19 5.17 -1.93
N ARG A 196 -17.74 5.25 -0.70
CA ARG A 196 -17.91 6.52 0.01
C ARG A 196 -16.58 7.25 0.23
N ILE A 197 -15.55 6.55 0.68
CA ILE A 197 -14.21 7.15 0.87
C ILE A 197 -13.61 7.63 -0.45
N ALA A 198 -13.81 6.90 -1.54
CA ALA A 198 -13.37 7.34 -2.86
C ALA A 198 -14.14 8.58 -3.34
N GLU A 199 -15.44 8.67 -3.10
CA GLU A 199 -16.24 9.85 -3.44
C GLU A 199 -15.80 11.08 -2.64
N GLU A 200 -15.54 10.93 -1.34
CA GLU A 200 -14.99 12.02 -0.51
C GLU A 200 -13.62 12.50 -1.01
N LEU A 201 -12.77 11.61 -1.54
CA LEU A 201 -11.50 12.00 -2.15
C LEU A 201 -11.70 12.72 -3.50
N LEU A 202 -12.65 12.27 -4.31
CA LEU A 202 -12.97 12.90 -5.59
C LEU A 202 -13.56 14.29 -5.40
N ASP A 203 -14.43 14.48 -4.41
CA ASP A 203 -15.00 15.78 -4.04
C ASP A 203 -13.92 16.76 -3.56
N GLN A 204 -12.80 16.25 -3.04
CA GLN A 204 -11.62 17.03 -2.67
C GLN A 204 -10.69 17.35 -3.86
N GLY A 205 -10.95 16.82 -5.06
CA GLY A 205 -10.12 17.06 -6.25
C GLY A 205 -9.18 15.92 -6.63
N ALA A 206 -9.31 14.72 -6.04
CA ALA A 206 -8.45 13.58 -6.38
C ALA A 206 -8.48 13.22 -7.87
N GLY A 207 -9.60 13.50 -8.56
CA GLY A 207 -9.73 13.26 -10.01
C GLY A 207 -8.70 14.04 -10.83
N ASP A 208 -8.44 15.30 -10.48
CA ASP A 208 -7.51 16.16 -11.20
C ASP A 208 -6.06 15.68 -11.01
N ILE A 209 -5.69 15.34 -9.76
CA ILE A 209 -4.38 14.76 -9.44
C ILE A 209 -4.14 13.47 -10.23
N LEU A 210 -5.14 12.58 -10.26
CA LEU A 210 -5.02 11.30 -10.97
C LEU A 210 -4.95 11.51 -12.48
N ALA A 211 -5.74 12.43 -13.04
CA ALA A 211 -5.70 12.76 -14.45
C ALA A 211 -4.32 13.31 -14.88
N GLU A 212 -3.69 14.17 -14.07
CA GLU A 212 -2.33 14.65 -14.34
C GLU A 212 -1.30 13.51 -14.35
N VAL A 213 -1.40 12.58 -13.41
CA VAL A 213 -0.50 11.41 -13.35
C VAL A 213 -0.68 10.50 -14.56
N TYR A 214 -1.92 10.31 -15.03
CA TYR A 214 -2.19 9.54 -16.25
C TYR A 214 -1.73 10.27 -17.52
N GLY A 215 -1.90 11.60 -17.59
CA GLY A 215 -1.46 12.43 -18.70
C GLY A 215 0.06 12.54 -18.83
N ARG A 216 0.81 12.43 -17.72
CA ARG A 216 2.29 12.34 -17.72
C ARG A 216 2.82 10.99 -18.22
N ASN A 217 1.97 9.97 -18.36
CA ASN A 217 2.33 8.63 -18.82
C ASN A 217 1.98 8.37 -20.31
N VAL A 218 1.68 9.42 -21.09
CA VAL A 218 1.48 9.35 -22.56
C VAL A 218 2.60 10.06 -23.30
#